data_AF-A0A1H8JRA1-F1
#
_entry.id   AF-A0A1H8JRA1-F1
#
_cell.length_a   1.000
_cell.length_b   1.000
_cell.length_c   1.000
_cell.angle_alpha   90.00
_cell.angle_beta   90.00
_cell.angle_gamma   90.00
#
_symmetry.space_group_name_H-M   'P 1'
#
loop_
_entity.id
_entity.type
_entity.pdbx_description
1 polymer ?
#
loop_
_entity_poly.entity_id
_entity_poly.type
_entity_poly.pdbx_seq_one_letter_code
_entity_poly.pdbx_strand_id
1 'polypeptide(L)'
;MRSRVLNGALAAVVAAAGLIAVSATHPAQAAPPGTKDVTATLFEWSFASVAQACTSTLGPDGYGYVEVSPPEEHIQGSQWWTSYQPVSYKIAGRLGDATAYQNMVNTCHAAGVKVIADAVINHMSAGSGTGTGGSSYTKYDYPGYYQDQDFHSCRTNITDYTNRDNVQNCELSGLADLNTGSDYVRSTIAGYLNHLIALGTDGFRIDAAKHIAASDLSAIKAKLTNPGVFWAQEVIYGAGEAVQPGEYTGTGDVDLFQGAYDLKRIFSSEKLAYLNNWGASWGAGYLPSANARTFVDNWDTERNGSTLNYTYGNTYTLANVYLLAWPYGSPNVYSGYEFSDTDAGPPNGGTVNACYSDGWKCQHAWPQIAGMVGFHNAVAGTAVTNWWDNGNNAIAFGRGSKGYVAINHESGAITQTFATSLPAGTYCDVQHAGATYSVGSDGRFTATVGAGDAVALYAGAPCSGTSSSGGTGTPDPSAGASFAVNATTVVGQNIFVAGDAAALGGWDTSKAVPLSSASYPVWKADVTIPAGTAIQYKYIRKDSSGAVTWESGANRTATVPVSGKIVLNDAWRN
;
A
#
# COMPACT_ATOMS: atom_id res chain seq x y z
N MET A 1 50.65 76.99 8.11
CA MET A 1 51.45 77.57 7.00
C MET A 1 51.21 76.73 5.75
N ARG A 2 50.76 77.38 4.65
CA ARG A 2 50.94 77.06 3.22
C ARG A 2 50.57 75.62 2.75
N SER A 3 49.93 75.36 1.61
CA SER A 3 49.40 76.15 0.50
C SER A 3 48.69 75.16 -0.43
N ARG A 4 47.70 75.70 -1.17
CA ARG A 4 46.96 75.20 -2.37
C ARG A 4 47.84 74.38 -3.35
N VAL A 5 47.32 73.51 -4.23
CA VAL A 5 46.56 73.82 -5.47
C VAL A 5 45.88 72.55 -6.05
N LEU A 6 44.83 72.82 -6.83
CA LEU A 6 43.85 71.97 -7.52
C LEU A 6 44.32 71.07 -8.69
N ASN A 7 43.46 70.07 -8.95
CA ASN A 7 42.95 69.51 -10.23
C ASN A 7 43.76 68.52 -11.07
N GLY A 8 43.12 67.39 -11.38
CA GLY A 8 43.40 66.56 -12.55
C GLY A 8 42.89 65.12 -12.41
N ALA A 9 41.73 64.83 -13.02
CA ALA A 9 41.06 63.53 -12.99
C ALA A 9 41.84 62.41 -13.72
N LEU A 10 41.77 61.18 -13.21
CA LEU A 10 41.29 60.00 -13.97
C LEU A 10 41.12 58.79 -13.04
N ALA A 11 40.06 58.03 -13.32
CA ALA A 11 39.58 56.91 -12.55
C ALA A 11 40.55 55.71 -12.49
N ALA A 12 40.65 55.10 -11.31
CA ALA A 12 40.98 53.69 -11.13
C ALA A 12 40.45 53.23 -9.76
N VAL A 13 39.16 52.87 -9.71
CA VAL A 13 38.60 52.12 -8.57
C VAL A 13 39.00 50.67 -8.78
N VAL A 14 40.07 50.23 -8.12
CA VAL A 14 40.33 48.80 -7.88
C VAL A 14 39.46 48.41 -6.69
N ALA A 15 38.26 47.91 -6.98
CA ALA A 15 37.46 47.20 -6.00
C ALA A 15 38.18 45.88 -5.68
N ALA A 16 38.69 45.77 -4.46
CA ALA A 16 39.13 44.51 -3.91
C ALA A 16 37.93 43.57 -3.84
N ALA A 17 37.93 42.55 -4.70
CA ALA A 17 36.97 41.46 -4.69
C ALA A 17 37.12 40.67 -3.38
N GLY A 18 36.37 41.06 -2.36
CA GLY A 18 36.05 40.19 -1.24
C GLY A 18 35.18 39.07 -1.77
N LEU A 19 35.79 37.90 -1.96
CA LEU A 19 35.11 36.62 -2.13
C LEU A 19 34.32 36.35 -0.83
N ILE A 20 33.12 36.90 -0.74
CA ILE A 20 32.07 36.34 0.10
C ILE A 20 31.73 35.02 -0.55
N ALA A 21 32.17 33.92 0.07
CA ALA A 21 31.70 32.59 -0.27
C ALA A 21 30.16 32.62 -0.11
N VAL A 22 29.48 32.73 -1.25
CA VAL A 22 28.07 32.44 -1.36
C VAL A 22 27.95 30.96 -1.02
N SER A 23 27.47 30.66 0.19
CA SER A 23 27.01 29.32 0.53
C SER A 23 25.93 28.96 -0.46
N ALA A 24 26.29 28.17 -1.48
CA ALA A 24 25.34 27.58 -2.39
C ALA A 24 24.57 26.51 -1.61
N THR A 25 23.48 26.90 -0.96
CA THR A 25 22.44 25.95 -0.54
C THR A 25 21.60 25.57 -1.77
N HIS A 26 21.43 24.26 -1.97
CA HIS A 26 20.40 23.53 -2.74
C HIS A 26 20.81 22.92 -4.11
N PRO A 27 20.26 21.73 -4.47
CA PRO A 27 18.91 21.26 -4.16
C PRO A 27 18.81 20.08 -3.18
N ALA A 28 17.75 20.12 -2.37
CA ALA A 28 17.11 18.92 -1.85
C ALA A 28 16.57 18.07 -3.01
N GLN A 29 16.51 16.74 -2.86
CA GLN A 29 15.56 15.96 -3.65
C GLN A 29 15.23 14.58 -3.04
N ALA A 30 14.07 14.51 -2.39
CA ALA A 30 13.16 13.40 -2.64
C ALA A 30 12.26 13.82 -3.82
N ALA A 31 12.37 13.10 -4.94
CA ALA A 31 11.40 12.96 -6.04
C ALA A 31 12.08 12.00 -7.05
N PRO A 32 11.45 10.86 -7.41
CA PRO A 32 10.23 10.98 -8.18
C PRO A 32 9.10 10.10 -7.63
N PRO A 33 7.96 10.67 -7.25
CA PRO A 33 6.76 10.07 -7.79
C PRO A 33 6.94 10.09 -9.32
N GLY A 34 6.74 8.97 -10.01
CA GLY A 34 6.47 9.07 -11.44
C GLY A 34 5.21 9.94 -11.63
N THR A 35 4.57 9.85 -12.80
CA THR A 35 3.15 10.23 -12.83
C THR A 35 2.29 9.36 -11.91
N LYS A 36 2.85 8.23 -11.41
CA LYS A 36 2.27 7.25 -10.51
C LYS A 36 3.15 7.09 -9.28
N ASP A 37 2.59 7.28 -8.10
CA ASP A 37 3.32 7.29 -6.81
C ASP A 37 2.66 6.49 -5.70
N VAL A 38 1.49 5.92 -5.98
CA VAL A 38 0.88 4.92 -5.12
C VAL A 38 1.81 3.71 -5.02
N THR A 39 2.16 3.34 -3.79
CA THR A 39 2.88 2.11 -3.47
C THR A 39 1.90 1.03 -3.00
N ALA A 40 2.10 -0.21 -3.45
CA ALA A 40 1.50 -1.38 -2.81
C ALA A 40 2.57 -2.09 -1.98
N THR A 41 2.40 -2.18 -0.66
CA THR A 41 3.24 -3.04 0.18
C THR A 41 2.67 -4.45 0.17
N LEU A 42 3.40 -5.41 -0.40
CA LEU A 42 3.02 -6.83 -0.44
C LEU A 42 3.80 -7.58 0.65
N PHE A 43 3.28 -7.51 1.87
CA PHE A 43 3.98 -7.95 3.07
C PHE A 43 4.10 -9.48 3.16
N GLU A 44 5.33 -9.96 3.24
CA GLU A 44 5.74 -11.37 3.29
C GLU A 44 5.31 -12.20 2.06
N TRP A 45 5.08 -11.57 0.92
CA TRP A 45 4.83 -12.27 -0.35
C TRP A 45 6.15 -12.79 -0.93
N SER A 46 6.14 -14.03 -1.40
CA SER A 46 7.29 -14.57 -2.16
C SER A 46 7.56 -13.73 -3.40
N PHE A 47 8.83 -13.62 -3.82
CA PHE A 47 9.20 -12.81 -4.98
C PHE A 47 8.47 -13.25 -6.25
N ALA A 48 8.20 -14.55 -6.41
CA ALA A 48 7.42 -15.08 -7.53
C ALA A 48 5.96 -14.57 -7.50
N SER A 49 5.31 -14.55 -6.33
CA SER A 49 3.95 -14.03 -6.19
C SER A 49 3.88 -12.52 -6.41
N VAL A 50 4.89 -11.77 -5.96
CA VAL A 50 5.02 -10.33 -6.25
C VAL A 50 5.14 -10.09 -7.76
N ALA A 51 6.00 -10.84 -8.44
CA ALA A 51 6.16 -10.75 -9.90
C ALA A 51 4.84 -10.96 -10.64
N GLN A 52 4.06 -11.96 -10.21
CA GLN A 52 2.72 -12.22 -10.76
C GLN A 52 1.79 -11.03 -10.53
N ALA A 53 1.68 -10.54 -9.29
CA ALA A 53 0.84 -9.40 -8.93
C ALA A 53 1.19 -8.13 -9.70
N CYS A 54 2.48 -7.89 -9.96
CA CYS A 54 2.94 -6.77 -10.80
C CYS A 54 2.29 -6.77 -12.18
N THR A 55 2.20 -7.94 -12.82
CA THR A 55 1.62 -8.08 -14.17
C THR A 55 0.10 -8.16 -14.18
N SER A 56 -0.50 -8.84 -13.21
CA SER A 56 -1.95 -9.10 -13.21
C SER A 56 -2.77 -7.94 -12.67
N THR A 57 -2.17 -7.15 -11.76
CA THR A 57 -2.92 -6.20 -10.92
C THR A 57 -2.21 -4.86 -10.83
N LEU A 58 -0.98 -4.82 -10.28
CA LEU A 58 -0.35 -3.55 -9.91
C LEU A 58 -0.08 -2.63 -11.11
N GLY A 59 0.53 -3.17 -12.17
CA GLY A 59 0.77 -2.43 -13.41
C GLY A 59 -0.53 -1.96 -14.08
N PRO A 60 -1.50 -2.87 -14.34
CA PRO A 60 -2.81 -2.53 -14.89
C PRO A 60 -3.57 -1.45 -14.11
N ASP A 61 -3.62 -1.55 -12.78
CA ASP A 61 -4.35 -0.60 -11.91
C ASP A 61 -3.61 0.73 -11.75
N GLY A 62 -2.32 0.75 -12.12
CA GLY A 62 -1.51 1.96 -12.18
C GLY A 62 -0.75 2.28 -10.91
N TYR A 63 -0.40 1.28 -10.10
CA TYR A 63 0.57 1.45 -9.02
C TYR A 63 1.92 1.88 -9.61
N GLY A 64 2.60 2.80 -8.92
CA GLY A 64 3.94 3.24 -9.30
C GLY A 64 5.02 2.33 -8.74
N TYR A 65 4.78 1.77 -7.55
CA TYR A 65 5.75 1.00 -6.79
C TYR A 65 5.11 -0.23 -6.15
N VAL A 66 5.91 -1.29 -5.99
CA VAL A 66 5.67 -2.38 -5.05
C VAL A 66 6.76 -2.36 -3.99
N GLU A 67 6.38 -2.44 -2.72
CA GLU A 67 7.30 -2.68 -1.61
C GLU A 67 7.25 -4.15 -1.20
N VAL A 68 8.43 -4.76 -1.07
CA VAL A 68 8.60 -6.14 -0.62
C VAL A 68 9.29 -6.18 0.75
N SER A 69 8.91 -7.18 1.55
CA SER A 69 9.58 -7.50 2.82
C SER A 69 11.09 -7.77 2.64
N PRO A 70 11.87 -7.72 3.74
CA PRO A 70 13.33 -7.80 3.67
C PRO A 70 13.83 -9.03 2.90
N PRO A 71 14.69 -8.86 1.87
CA PRO A 71 15.13 -9.97 1.03
C PRO A 71 16.29 -10.79 1.64
N GLU A 72 16.97 -10.24 2.64
CA GLU A 72 18.16 -10.84 3.20
C GLU A 72 17.90 -12.13 3.99
N GLU A 73 18.98 -12.88 4.21
CA GLU A 73 18.99 -14.08 4.99
C GLU A 73 18.76 -13.75 6.46
N HIS A 74 17.84 -14.48 7.06
CA HIS A 74 17.39 -14.22 8.41
C HIS A 74 17.40 -15.50 9.26
N ILE A 75 17.09 -15.36 10.56
CA ILE A 75 16.97 -16.51 11.45
C ILE A 75 15.86 -17.47 11.03
N GLN A 76 15.97 -18.73 11.44
CA GLN A 76 14.90 -19.72 11.23
C GLN A 76 13.69 -19.43 12.13
N GLY A 77 12.49 -19.69 11.64
CA GLY A 77 11.24 -19.63 12.40
C GLY A 77 10.04 -19.35 11.50
N SER A 78 8.82 -19.52 12.01
CA SER A 78 7.62 -19.30 11.21
C SER A 78 7.13 -17.86 11.26
N GLN A 79 7.36 -17.16 12.38
CA GLN A 79 6.88 -15.81 12.66
C GLN A 79 7.39 -14.81 11.63
N TRP A 80 6.58 -13.80 11.29
CA TRP A 80 6.94 -12.79 10.29
C TRP A 80 8.16 -11.97 10.74
N TRP A 81 8.27 -11.66 12.04
CA TRP A 81 9.37 -10.85 12.57
C TRP A 81 10.73 -11.53 12.44
N THR A 82 10.76 -12.84 12.14
CA THR A 82 12.04 -13.51 11.84
C THR A 82 12.68 -12.96 10.58
N SER A 83 11.91 -12.49 9.58
CA SER A 83 12.43 -11.82 8.38
C SER A 83 13.19 -10.53 8.72
N TYR A 84 12.92 -9.94 9.88
CA TYR A 84 13.54 -8.72 10.39
C TYR A 84 14.71 -9.00 11.35
N GLN A 85 15.22 -10.23 11.39
CA GLN A 85 16.40 -10.59 12.15
C GLN A 85 17.49 -11.14 11.23
N PRO A 86 18.23 -10.25 10.53
CA PRO A 86 19.19 -10.66 9.53
C PRO A 86 20.39 -11.34 10.18
N VAL A 87 20.92 -12.35 9.50
CA VAL A 87 22.14 -13.07 9.91
C VAL A 87 23.27 -12.93 8.88
N SER A 88 22.92 -12.54 7.66
CA SER A 88 23.84 -12.25 6.57
C SER A 88 23.10 -11.41 5.52
N TYR A 89 23.82 -10.73 4.62
CA TYR A 89 23.21 -9.99 3.51
C TYR A 89 23.06 -10.82 2.22
N LYS A 90 23.08 -12.16 2.31
CA LYS A 90 22.69 -13.02 1.18
C LYS A 90 21.19 -12.89 0.95
N ILE A 91 20.73 -12.85 -0.31
CA ILE A 91 19.30 -13.00 -0.61
C ILE A 91 18.96 -14.49 -0.55
N ALA A 92 18.52 -14.93 0.62
CA ALA A 92 18.20 -16.32 0.93
C ALA A 92 17.16 -16.42 2.05
N GLY A 93 16.23 -15.45 2.11
CA GLY A 93 15.10 -15.47 3.01
C GLY A 93 14.01 -16.46 2.58
N ARG A 94 12.95 -16.54 3.37
CA ARG A 94 11.74 -17.35 3.05
C ARG A 94 11.09 -16.98 1.71
N LEU A 95 11.30 -15.75 1.23
CA LEU A 95 10.61 -15.18 0.07
C LEU A 95 11.20 -15.61 -1.28
N GLY A 96 12.42 -16.16 -1.27
CA GLY A 96 13.14 -16.61 -2.45
C GLY A 96 14.63 -16.30 -2.40
N ASP A 97 15.34 -16.73 -3.43
CA ASP A 97 16.77 -16.46 -3.60
C ASP A 97 17.05 -15.22 -4.48
N ALA A 98 18.32 -14.90 -4.68
CA ALA A 98 18.75 -13.79 -5.54
C ALA A 98 18.23 -13.89 -6.99
N THR A 99 18.04 -15.10 -7.52
CA THR A 99 17.50 -15.29 -8.88
C THR A 99 16.02 -14.95 -8.91
N ALA A 100 15.25 -15.43 -7.92
CA ALA A 100 13.84 -15.10 -7.77
C ALA A 100 13.62 -13.60 -7.55
N TYR A 101 14.47 -12.95 -6.76
CA TYR A 101 14.44 -11.50 -6.54
C TYR A 101 14.66 -10.73 -7.85
N GLN A 102 15.73 -11.04 -8.60
CA GLN A 102 16.01 -10.38 -9.87
C GLN A 102 14.92 -10.61 -10.92
N ASN A 103 14.35 -11.82 -10.97
CA ASN A 103 13.22 -12.11 -11.84
C ASN A 103 11.98 -11.29 -11.48
N MET A 104 11.71 -11.10 -10.19
CA MET A 104 10.62 -10.25 -9.71
C MET A 104 10.82 -8.80 -10.13
N VAL A 105 12.02 -8.25 -9.91
CA VAL A 105 12.37 -6.89 -10.33
C VAL A 105 12.15 -6.70 -11.83
N ASN A 106 12.73 -7.57 -12.66
CA ASN A 106 12.59 -7.51 -14.12
C ASN A 106 11.12 -7.59 -14.56
N THR A 107 10.33 -8.45 -13.93
CA THR A 107 8.91 -8.63 -14.24
C THR A 107 8.09 -7.41 -13.86
N CYS A 108 8.34 -6.83 -12.68
CA CYS A 108 7.67 -5.62 -12.24
C CYS A 108 8.02 -4.43 -13.14
N HIS A 109 9.29 -4.26 -13.50
CA HIS A 109 9.71 -3.22 -14.44
C HIS A 109 9.03 -3.36 -15.81
N ALA A 110 8.91 -4.58 -16.33
CA ALA A 110 8.20 -4.84 -17.58
C ALA A 110 6.69 -4.48 -17.51
N ALA A 111 6.10 -4.56 -16.31
CA ALA A 111 4.73 -4.12 -16.04
C ALA A 111 4.61 -2.61 -15.73
N GLY A 112 5.73 -1.87 -15.73
CA GLY A 112 5.77 -0.45 -15.40
C GLY A 112 5.71 -0.14 -13.90
N VAL A 113 6.00 -1.12 -13.05
CA VAL A 113 5.99 -1.01 -11.58
C VAL A 113 7.44 -1.06 -11.07
N LYS A 114 7.83 -0.07 -10.28
CA LYS A 114 9.15 -0.02 -9.62
C LYS A 114 9.16 -0.84 -8.33
N VAL A 115 10.33 -1.26 -7.88
CA VAL A 115 10.49 -2.12 -6.69
C VAL A 115 11.21 -1.39 -5.55
N ILE A 116 10.58 -1.36 -4.38
CA ILE A 116 11.15 -0.92 -3.11
C ILE A 116 11.45 -2.16 -2.28
N ALA A 117 12.65 -2.26 -1.72
CA ALA A 117 12.97 -3.28 -0.71
C ALA A 117 12.88 -2.68 0.68
N ASP A 118 12.20 -3.35 1.61
CA ASP A 118 12.43 -3.11 3.03
C ASP A 118 13.86 -3.56 3.39
N ALA A 119 14.58 -2.77 4.18
CA ALA A 119 15.99 -2.98 4.47
C ALA A 119 16.27 -2.84 5.96
N VAL A 120 16.67 -3.95 6.59
CA VAL A 120 17.05 -3.99 8.01
C VAL A 120 18.54 -3.71 8.15
N ILE A 121 18.84 -2.46 8.50
CA ILE A 121 20.22 -1.96 8.58
C ILE A 121 20.58 -1.36 9.96
N ASN A 122 19.65 -1.38 10.92
CA ASN A 122 19.90 -0.96 12.29
C ASN A 122 20.66 -2.02 13.08
N HIS A 123 20.30 -3.29 12.91
CA HIS A 123 20.73 -4.37 13.77
C HIS A 123 20.94 -5.68 12.99
N MET A 124 21.60 -6.63 13.63
CA MET A 124 21.60 -8.04 13.26
C MET A 124 20.77 -8.86 14.26
N SER A 125 20.55 -10.14 13.99
CA SER A 125 19.70 -11.02 14.80
C SER A 125 20.12 -11.15 16.28
N ALA A 126 19.21 -11.59 17.14
CA ALA A 126 19.60 -12.07 18.47
C ALA A 126 20.02 -13.56 18.44
N GLY A 127 20.70 -14.02 19.48
CA GLY A 127 20.97 -15.45 19.70
C GLY A 127 22.05 -16.04 18.79
N SER A 128 21.97 -17.34 18.51
CA SER A 128 22.97 -18.06 17.71
C SER A 128 22.32 -19.21 16.95
N GLY A 129 22.82 -19.54 15.77
CA GLY A 129 22.32 -20.66 14.99
C GLY A 129 22.77 -20.64 13.55
N THR A 130 21.91 -21.14 12.67
CA THR A 130 22.11 -21.14 11.22
C THR A 130 20.91 -20.45 10.56
N GLY A 131 21.18 -19.49 9.67
CA GLY A 131 20.16 -18.76 8.92
C GLY A 131 19.43 -19.60 7.87
N THR A 132 18.42 -19.00 7.25
CA THR A 132 17.64 -19.59 6.15
C THR A 132 18.49 -19.95 4.92
N GLY A 133 19.61 -19.26 4.71
CA GLY A 133 20.58 -19.46 3.64
C GLY A 133 21.84 -20.22 4.05
N GLY A 134 21.84 -20.84 5.23
CA GLY A 134 22.93 -21.69 5.72
C GLY A 134 24.09 -20.96 6.40
N SER A 135 24.02 -19.65 6.62
CA SER A 135 25.07 -18.90 7.33
C SER A 135 24.99 -19.17 8.83
N SER A 136 26.10 -19.61 9.44
CA SER A 136 26.22 -19.69 10.90
C SER A 136 26.34 -18.29 11.50
N TYR A 137 25.73 -18.05 12.65
CA TYR A 137 25.85 -16.78 13.37
C TYR A 137 25.83 -16.99 14.89
N THR A 138 26.40 -16.04 15.62
CA THR A 138 26.18 -15.83 17.05
C THR A 138 25.99 -14.33 17.26
N LYS A 139 25.26 -13.93 18.30
CA LYS A 139 25.05 -12.52 18.61
C LYS A 139 26.40 -11.82 18.72
N TYR A 140 26.57 -10.74 17.95
CA TYR A 140 27.81 -9.98 17.75
C TYR A 140 28.93 -10.65 16.93
N ASP A 141 28.69 -11.82 16.33
CA ASP A 141 29.61 -12.47 15.40
C ASP A 141 28.84 -13.07 14.20
N TYR A 142 28.93 -12.37 13.06
CA TYR A 142 28.27 -12.69 11.80
C TYR A 142 29.37 -12.85 10.73
N PRO A 143 29.93 -14.06 10.59
CA PRO A 143 31.09 -14.33 9.76
C PRO A 143 30.98 -13.76 8.34
N GLY A 144 31.98 -12.96 7.97
CA GLY A 144 32.05 -12.29 6.66
C GLY A 144 31.45 -10.88 6.63
N TYR A 145 30.76 -10.45 7.69
CA TYR A 145 30.14 -9.13 7.76
C TYR A 145 30.56 -8.34 8.99
N TYR A 146 30.26 -8.84 10.20
CA TYR A 146 30.42 -8.08 11.44
C TYR A 146 30.97 -8.94 12.57
N GLN A 147 31.82 -8.34 13.39
CA GLN A 147 32.33 -8.90 14.65
C GLN A 147 32.06 -7.95 15.81
N ASP A 148 32.46 -8.34 17.02
CA ASP A 148 32.10 -7.66 18.27
C ASP A 148 32.35 -6.13 18.27
N GLN A 149 33.42 -5.68 17.61
CA GLN A 149 33.77 -4.25 17.48
C GLN A 149 32.83 -3.42 16.60
N ASP A 150 32.02 -4.08 15.77
CA ASP A 150 31.13 -3.44 14.79
C ASP A 150 29.74 -3.15 15.37
N PHE A 151 29.52 -3.46 16.64
CA PHE A 151 28.28 -3.22 17.38
C PHE A 151 28.47 -2.12 18.42
N HIS A 152 27.38 -1.42 18.76
CA HIS A 152 27.43 -0.46 19.84
C HIS A 152 27.71 -1.15 21.19
N SER A 153 28.37 -0.43 22.10
CA SER A 153 28.75 -0.98 23.40
C SER A 153 27.60 -1.11 24.39
N CYS A 154 26.46 -0.44 24.17
CA CYS A 154 25.29 -0.55 25.03
C CYS A 154 24.48 -1.81 24.69
N ARG A 155 24.80 -2.92 25.37
CA ARG A 155 24.21 -4.25 25.12
C ARG A 155 22.99 -4.54 25.99
N THR A 156 22.13 -3.54 26.14
CA THR A 156 20.90 -3.62 26.94
C THR A 156 19.74 -3.09 26.12
N ASN A 157 18.53 -3.57 26.42
CA ASN A 157 17.34 -3.06 25.76
C ASN A 157 17.18 -1.55 25.96
N ILE A 158 16.66 -0.88 24.93
CA ILE A 158 16.15 0.49 25.01
C ILE A 158 15.09 0.53 26.12
N THR A 159 15.23 1.48 27.04
CA THR A 159 14.32 1.66 28.20
C THR A 159 13.91 3.11 28.41
N ASP A 160 14.58 4.07 27.77
CA ASP A 160 14.30 5.50 27.90
C ASP A 160 14.28 6.20 26.54
N TYR A 161 13.08 6.35 25.97
CA TYR A 161 12.87 7.04 24.70
C TYR A 161 13.08 8.56 24.78
N THR A 162 13.28 9.13 25.98
CA THR A 162 13.65 10.54 26.17
C THR A 162 15.17 10.76 26.15
N ASN A 163 15.95 9.68 26.06
CA ASN A 163 17.40 9.70 25.94
C ASN A 163 17.82 9.23 24.54
N ARG A 164 18.35 10.16 23.73
CA ARG A 164 18.80 9.88 22.36
C ARG A 164 19.84 8.77 22.29
N ASP A 165 20.84 8.80 23.16
CA ASP A 165 21.90 7.79 23.15
C ASP A 165 21.35 6.41 23.51
N ASN A 166 20.32 6.35 24.35
CA ASN A 166 19.63 5.09 24.64
C ASN A 166 18.84 4.60 23.43
N VAL A 167 18.14 5.49 22.70
CA VAL A 167 17.34 5.11 21.52
C VAL A 167 18.20 4.66 20.34
N GLN A 168 19.38 5.26 20.15
CA GLN A 168 20.18 5.11 18.92
C GLN A 168 21.44 4.25 19.07
N ASN A 169 21.85 3.92 20.31
CA ASN A 169 23.07 3.13 20.53
C ASN A 169 22.86 1.90 21.43
N CYS A 170 21.63 1.64 21.89
CA CYS A 170 21.28 0.47 22.69
C CYS A 170 20.32 -0.45 21.92
N GLU A 171 20.15 -1.68 22.40
CA GLU A 171 19.50 -2.73 21.62
C GLU A 171 17.98 -2.56 21.53
N LEU A 172 17.47 -2.45 20.31
CA LEU A 172 16.04 -2.62 20.04
C LEU A 172 15.67 -4.10 20.25
N SER A 173 14.86 -4.39 21.28
CA SER A 173 14.37 -5.75 21.57
C SER A 173 15.45 -6.83 21.72
N GLY A 174 16.66 -6.44 22.14
CA GLY A 174 17.78 -7.34 22.38
C GLY A 174 18.49 -7.81 21.10
N LEU A 175 18.23 -7.13 19.97
CA LEU A 175 18.88 -7.35 18.69
C LEU A 175 20.29 -6.73 18.70
N ALA A 176 21.22 -7.31 17.95
CA ALA A 176 22.62 -6.86 17.95
C ALA A 176 22.75 -5.53 17.20
N ASP A 177 22.83 -4.43 17.95
CA ASP A 177 22.75 -3.06 17.43
C ASP A 177 24.05 -2.60 16.73
N LEU A 178 23.97 -2.32 15.43
CA LEU A 178 25.13 -2.01 14.59
C LEU A 178 25.66 -0.61 14.92
N ASN A 179 26.99 -0.50 15.05
CA ASN A 179 27.67 0.79 15.23
C ASN A 179 27.73 1.56 13.91
N THR A 180 26.60 2.15 13.53
CA THR A 180 26.46 2.91 12.28
C THR A 180 27.29 4.20 12.23
N GLY A 181 27.88 4.62 13.35
CA GLY A 181 28.92 5.66 13.36
C GLY A 181 30.25 5.21 12.73
N SER A 182 30.51 3.90 12.67
CA SER A 182 31.72 3.34 12.06
C SER A 182 31.71 3.44 10.53
N ASP A 183 32.83 3.83 9.92
CA ASP A 183 32.96 3.83 8.46
C ASP A 183 32.88 2.41 7.87
N TYR A 184 33.41 1.40 8.59
CA TYR A 184 33.33 0.01 8.17
C TYR A 184 31.87 -0.45 8.08
N VAL A 185 31.09 -0.26 9.15
CA VAL A 185 29.67 -0.65 9.20
C VAL A 185 28.88 0.04 8.09
N ARG A 186 29.02 1.36 7.93
CA ARG A 186 28.33 2.10 6.85
C ARG A 186 28.71 1.62 5.47
N SER A 187 29.97 1.26 5.25
CA SER A 187 30.45 0.75 3.96
C SER A 187 29.94 -0.66 3.69
N THR A 188 29.83 -1.51 4.71
CA THR A 188 29.24 -2.85 4.60
C THR A 188 27.75 -2.77 4.28
N ILE A 189 26.99 -1.91 4.99
CA ILE A 189 25.57 -1.64 4.68
C ILE A 189 25.42 -1.10 3.25
N ALA A 190 26.21 -0.09 2.86
CA ALA A 190 26.15 0.44 1.51
C ALA A 190 26.49 -0.62 0.44
N GLY A 191 27.41 -1.55 0.74
CA GLY A 191 27.70 -2.71 -0.11
C GLY A 191 26.48 -3.60 -0.33
N TYR A 192 25.73 -3.90 0.74
CA TYR A 192 24.47 -4.64 0.64
C TYR A 192 23.42 -3.90 -0.21
N LEU A 193 23.15 -2.63 0.10
CA LEU A 193 22.17 -1.85 -0.65
C LEU A 193 22.58 -1.67 -2.12
N ASN A 194 23.87 -1.51 -2.41
CA ASN A 194 24.40 -1.47 -3.77
C ASN A 194 24.25 -2.79 -4.51
N HIS A 195 24.30 -3.93 -3.81
CA HIS A 195 24.00 -5.23 -4.41
C HIS A 195 22.54 -5.30 -4.87
N LEU A 196 21.60 -4.83 -4.05
CA LEU A 196 20.17 -4.74 -4.43
C LEU A 196 19.94 -3.76 -5.58
N ILE A 197 20.57 -2.57 -5.56
CA ILE A 197 20.53 -1.62 -6.70
C ILE A 197 21.04 -2.30 -7.98
N ALA A 198 22.11 -3.08 -7.92
CA ALA A 198 22.66 -3.79 -9.08
C ALA A 198 21.71 -4.89 -9.61
N LEU A 199 20.83 -5.43 -8.76
CA LEU A 199 19.75 -6.34 -9.17
C LEU A 199 18.51 -5.61 -9.70
N GLY A 200 18.48 -4.27 -9.60
CA GLY A 200 17.46 -3.39 -10.18
C GLY A 200 16.48 -2.77 -9.19
N THR A 201 16.72 -2.86 -7.88
CA THR A 201 15.90 -2.19 -6.87
C THR A 201 15.87 -0.66 -7.09
N ASP A 202 14.67 -0.06 -7.08
CA ASP A 202 14.44 1.37 -7.34
C ASP A 202 14.37 2.22 -6.07
N GLY A 203 14.19 1.59 -4.92
CA GLY A 203 13.97 2.27 -3.65
C GLY A 203 14.21 1.39 -2.43
N PHE A 204 14.38 2.03 -1.29
CA PHE A 204 14.43 1.37 0.01
C PHE A 204 13.41 1.97 0.98
N ARG A 205 12.78 1.12 1.79
CA ARG A 205 12.16 1.50 3.06
C ARG A 205 13.11 1.05 4.16
N ILE A 206 13.53 1.97 5.02
CA ILE A 206 14.49 1.67 6.09
C ILE A 206 13.75 1.32 7.36
N ASP A 207 13.85 0.05 7.76
CA ASP A 207 13.36 -0.47 9.02
C ASP A 207 14.04 0.20 10.21
N ALA A 208 13.27 0.47 11.26
CA ALA A 208 13.76 0.99 12.53
C ALA A 208 14.64 2.25 12.39
N ALA A 209 14.41 3.09 11.38
CA ALA A 209 15.28 4.23 11.06
C ALA A 209 15.46 5.21 12.22
N LYS A 210 14.47 5.33 13.11
CA LYS A 210 14.54 6.10 14.37
C LYS A 210 15.74 5.71 15.25
N HIS A 211 16.13 4.45 15.20
CA HIS A 211 17.19 3.85 16.01
C HIS A 211 18.58 4.05 15.37
N ILE A 212 18.65 4.66 14.19
CA ILE A 212 19.89 5.04 13.53
C ILE A 212 20.00 6.56 13.53
N ALA A 213 21.17 7.12 13.83
CA ALA A 213 21.37 8.55 13.74
C ALA A 213 21.11 9.05 12.30
N ALA A 214 20.35 10.14 12.13
CA ALA A 214 20.03 10.69 10.81
C ALA A 214 21.29 11.05 9.99
N SER A 215 22.37 11.47 10.66
CA SER A 215 23.68 11.70 10.02
C SER A 215 24.31 10.43 9.46
N ASP A 216 24.10 9.29 10.13
CA ASP A 216 24.69 8.02 9.72
C ASP A 216 23.91 7.41 8.55
N LEU A 217 22.58 7.54 8.54
CA LEU A 217 21.76 7.24 7.35
C LEU A 217 22.17 8.10 6.15
N SER A 218 22.41 9.41 6.35
CA SER A 218 22.91 10.28 5.29
C SER A 218 24.27 9.81 4.77
N ALA A 219 25.17 9.40 5.67
CA ALA A 219 26.49 8.89 5.29
C ALA A 219 26.45 7.52 4.58
N ILE A 220 25.51 6.63 4.95
CA ILE A 220 25.25 5.37 4.23
C ILE A 220 24.74 5.68 2.83
N LYS A 221 23.73 6.56 2.72
CA LYS A 221 23.12 6.95 1.44
C LYS A 221 24.15 7.58 0.49
N ALA A 222 25.09 8.38 1.02
CA ALA A 222 26.17 8.98 0.25
C ALA A 222 27.18 7.96 -0.34
N LYS A 223 27.24 6.74 0.21
CA LYS A 223 28.10 5.64 -0.28
C LYS A 223 27.42 4.77 -1.33
N LEU A 224 26.14 5.01 -1.65
CA LEU A 224 25.43 4.26 -2.67
C LEU A 224 25.92 4.61 -4.07
N THR A 225 25.85 3.66 -4.99
CA THR A 225 26.10 3.87 -6.43
C THR A 225 25.06 4.80 -7.04
N ASN A 226 23.86 4.83 -6.47
CA ASN A 226 22.82 5.81 -6.76
C ASN A 226 22.30 6.45 -5.46
N PRO A 227 22.90 7.55 -4.98
CA PRO A 227 22.40 8.29 -3.83
C PRO A 227 21.02 8.94 -4.05
N GLY A 228 20.56 9.04 -5.30
CA GLY A 228 19.23 9.56 -5.67
C GLY A 228 18.13 8.50 -5.70
N VAL A 229 18.42 7.27 -5.29
CA VAL A 229 17.43 6.19 -5.17
C VAL A 229 16.28 6.60 -4.24
N PHE A 230 15.06 6.12 -4.51
CA PHE A 230 13.92 6.41 -3.64
C PHE A 230 14.19 5.88 -2.23
N TRP A 231 13.77 6.64 -1.22
CA TRP A 231 14.15 6.38 0.16
C TRP A 231 13.00 6.77 1.08
N ALA A 232 12.37 5.78 1.70
CA ALA A 232 11.38 5.92 2.75
C ALA A 232 11.95 5.39 4.06
N GLN A 233 11.43 5.87 5.19
CA GLN A 233 12.02 5.59 6.50
C GLN A 233 10.95 5.43 7.56
N GLU A 234 11.13 4.44 8.42
CA GLU A 234 10.29 4.24 9.59
C GLU A 234 10.80 5.07 10.77
N VAL A 235 10.12 6.20 11.05
CA VAL A 235 10.41 7.02 12.21
C VAL A 235 9.11 7.33 12.95
N ILE A 236 8.78 6.49 13.93
CA ILE A 236 7.54 6.63 14.70
C ILE A 236 7.64 7.88 15.60
N TYR A 237 6.64 8.75 15.51
CA TYR A 237 6.50 9.89 16.42
C TYR A 237 6.13 9.41 17.84
N GLY A 238 6.81 9.96 18.85
CA GLY A 238 6.42 9.84 20.25
C GLY A 238 6.52 11.19 20.95
N ALA A 239 5.47 11.54 21.70
CA ALA A 239 5.41 12.82 22.39
C ALA A 239 6.46 12.90 23.51
N GLY A 240 7.34 13.90 23.44
CA GLY A 240 8.42 14.10 24.42
C GLY A 240 9.63 13.20 24.22
N GLU A 241 9.64 12.35 23.18
CA GLU A 241 10.78 11.49 22.88
C GLU A 241 11.92 12.27 22.21
N ALA A 242 13.16 11.80 22.40
CA ALA A 242 14.36 12.52 21.99
C ALA A 242 14.59 12.55 20.48
N VAL A 243 14.04 11.57 19.75
CA VAL A 243 14.22 11.39 18.30
C VAL A 243 12.88 11.59 17.61
N GLN A 244 12.84 12.49 16.64
CA GLN A 244 11.61 12.96 16.01
C GLN A 244 11.63 12.75 14.48
N PRO A 245 10.47 12.48 13.84
CA PRO A 245 10.39 12.23 12.39
C PRO A 245 11.00 13.33 11.52
N GLY A 246 10.84 14.59 11.94
CA GLY A 246 11.34 15.76 11.21
C GLY A 246 12.86 15.80 11.01
N GLU A 247 13.62 15.02 11.79
CA GLU A 247 15.09 14.95 11.65
C GLU A 247 15.52 14.17 10.39
N TYR A 248 14.64 13.33 9.85
CA TYR A 248 14.95 12.37 8.78
C TYR A 248 14.49 12.84 7.39
N THR A 249 13.78 13.96 7.31
CA THR A 249 13.25 14.49 6.04
C THR A 249 14.36 14.99 5.10
N GLY A 250 15.59 15.11 5.59
CA GLY A 250 16.76 15.49 4.77
C GLY A 250 17.25 14.37 3.85
N THR A 251 16.93 13.10 4.14
CA THR A 251 17.40 11.93 3.39
C THR A 251 16.30 11.24 2.58
N GLY A 252 15.03 11.39 2.95
CA GLY A 252 13.92 10.78 2.22
C GLY A 252 12.57 11.03 2.87
N ASP A 253 11.58 10.30 2.38
CA ASP A 253 10.22 10.31 2.92
C ASP A 253 10.18 9.56 4.26
N VAL A 254 9.20 9.88 5.10
CA VAL A 254 8.98 9.23 6.39
C VAL A 254 7.56 8.72 6.46
N ASP A 255 7.42 7.48 6.93
CA ASP A 255 6.13 6.82 7.15
C ASP A 255 5.31 7.60 8.20
N LEU A 256 4.12 8.04 7.82
CA LEU A 256 3.31 8.98 8.59
C LEU A 256 2.33 8.26 9.56
N PHE A 257 2.88 7.65 10.62
CA PHE A 257 2.11 6.93 11.64
C PHE A 257 0.98 7.73 12.26
N GLN A 258 1.23 9.01 12.60
CA GLN A 258 0.21 9.86 13.23
C GLN A 258 -1.03 10.02 12.33
N GLY A 259 -0.82 10.08 11.01
CA GLY A 259 -1.91 10.11 10.03
C GLY A 259 -2.77 8.85 10.09
N ALA A 260 -2.16 7.66 10.15
CA ALA A 260 -2.88 6.39 10.22
C ALA A 260 -3.69 6.25 11.54
N TYR A 261 -3.12 6.70 12.67
CA TYR A 261 -3.82 6.72 13.96
C TYR A 261 -5.04 7.66 13.93
N ASP A 262 -4.89 8.84 13.32
CA ASP A 262 -5.97 9.80 13.19
C ASP A 262 -7.06 9.32 12.22
N LEU A 263 -6.68 8.68 11.10
CA LEU A 263 -7.64 8.05 10.21
C LEU A 263 -8.46 6.99 10.94
N LYS A 264 -7.83 6.11 11.75
CA LYS A 264 -8.56 5.15 12.58
C LYS A 264 -9.55 5.86 13.52
N ARG A 265 -9.07 6.84 14.29
CA ARG A 265 -9.89 7.59 15.26
C ARG A 265 -11.10 8.23 14.57
N ILE A 266 -10.89 8.88 13.43
CA ILE A 266 -11.92 9.59 12.69
C ILE A 266 -12.97 8.63 12.13
N PHE A 267 -12.53 7.58 11.45
CA PHE A 267 -13.43 6.60 10.84
C PHE A 267 -14.12 5.68 11.86
N SER A 268 -13.65 5.62 13.11
CA SER A 268 -14.24 4.72 14.13
C SER A 268 -15.06 5.43 15.20
N SER A 269 -14.72 6.67 15.54
CA SER A 269 -15.25 7.32 16.75
C SER A 269 -15.53 8.81 16.59
N GLU A 270 -15.19 9.40 15.45
CA GLU A 270 -15.48 10.81 15.18
C GLU A 270 -16.21 10.99 13.85
N LYS A 271 -15.85 12.05 13.11
CA LYS A 271 -16.62 12.56 11.98
C LYS A 271 -15.72 12.77 10.78
N LEU A 272 -16.11 12.22 9.63
CA LEU A 272 -15.40 12.46 8.37
C LEU A 272 -15.32 13.96 8.02
N ALA A 273 -16.29 14.77 8.45
CA ALA A 273 -16.26 16.23 8.25
C ALA A 273 -14.99 16.93 8.78
N TYR A 274 -14.27 16.32 9.74
CA TYR A 274 -13.02 16.88 10.27
C TYR A 274 -11.84 16.78 9.29
N LEU A 275 -11.95 15.96 8.25
CA LEU A 275 -10.89 15.70 7.29
C LEU A 275 -10.71 16.80 6.21
N ASN A 276 -11.41 17.93 6.32
CA ASN A 276 -11.39 19.01 5.33
C ASN A 276 -10.03 19.73 5.20
N ASN A 277 -9.09 19.45 6.09
CA ASN A 277 -7.75 20.00 6.12
C ASN A 277 -6.70 18.98 6.64
N TRP A 278 -6.96 17.67 6.50
CA TRP A 278 -6.06 16.62 6.99
C TRP A 278 -4.66 16.80 6.38
N GLY A 279 -3.63 16.89 7.23
CA GLY A 279 -2.26 17.01 6.78
C GLY A 279 -1.37 17.79 7.74
N ALA A 280 -0.27 18.34 7.21
CA ALA A 280 0.81 18.98 7.98
C ALA A 280 0.36 19.99 9.06
N SER A 281 -0.79 20.64 8.88
CA SER A 281 -1.34 21.60 9.85
C SER A 281 -1.87 20.97 11.14
N TRP A 282 -1.99 19.64 11.21
CA TRP A 282 -2.50 18.90 12.38
C TRP A 282 -1.50 18.80 13.53
N GLY A 283 -0.25 19.24 13.31
CA GLY A 283 0.71 19.49 14.37
C GLY A 283 1.69 18.34 14.59
N ALA A 284 1.91 17.98 15.84
CA ALA A 284 3.02 17.10 16.22
C ALA A 284 2.91 15.72 15.56
N GLY A 285 4.06 15.21 15.08
CA GLY A 285 4.12 13.95 14.33
C GLY A 285 3.75 14.07 12.85
N TYR A 286 3.15 15.19 12.41
CA TYR A 286 2.90 15.43 10.99
C TYR A 286 4.11 16.08 10.30
N LEU A 287 4.23 15.82 8.99
CA LEU A 287 5.32 16.30 8.14
C LEU A 287 4.79 17.06 6.92
N PRO A 288 5.61 17.91 6.27
CA PRO A 288 5.26 18.46 4.96
C PRO A 288 4.89 17.35 3.98
N SER A 289 3.90 17.61 3.11
CA SER A 289 3.38 16.62 2.15
C SER A 289 4.49 15.96 1.32
N ALA A 290 5.47 16.75 0.86
CA ALA A 290 6.59 16.28 0.06
C ALA A 290 7.60 15.37 0.79
N ASN A 291 7.40 15.13 2.09
CA ASN A 291 8.26 14.28 2.93
C ASN A 291 7.47 13.18 3.66
N ALA A 292 6.17 13.06 3.39
CA ALA A 292 5.30 12.15 4.11
C ALA A 292 4.92 10.98 3.20
N ARG A 293 5.05 9.76 3.73
CA ARG A 293 4.46 8.57 3.12
C ARG A 293 3.27 8.13 3.97
N THR A 294 2.08 8.27 3.41
CA THR A 294 0.82 8.10 4.15
C THR A 294 0.23 6.71 3.93
N PHE A 295 -0.38 6.13 4.96
CA PHE A 295 -1.01 4.81 4.89
C PHE A 295 -2.21 4.73 5.83
N VAL A 296 -3.07 3.73 5.63
CA VAL A 296 -4.18 3.42 6.55
C VAL A 296 -3.73 2.46 7.65
N ASP A 297 -2.87 1.51 7.29
CA ASP A 297 -2.36 0.45 8.14
C ASP A 297 -1.01 -0.08 7.62
N ASN A 298 -0.31 -0.81 8.47
CA ASN A 298 0.88 -1.60 8.14
C ASN A 298 0.93 -2.85 9.03
N TRP A 299 1.94 -3.70 8.84
CA TRP A 299 2.04 -4.97 9.56
C TRP A 299 2.20 -4.83 11.08
N ASP A 300 2.83 -3.75 11.57
CA ASP A 300 3.00 -3.53 13.01
C ASP A 300 1.71 -3.02 13.67
N THR A 301 1.10 -2.00 13.08
CA THR A 301 0.00 -1.25 13.70
C THR A 301 -1.36 -1.89 13.47
N GLU A 302 -1.53 -2.68 12.40
CA GLU A 302 -2.77 -3.43 12.17
C GLU A 302 -2.95 -4.54 13.22
N ARG A 303 -1.82 -5.11 13.68
CA ARG A 303 -1.74 -6.27 14.56
C ARG A 303 -1.81 -5.89 16.02
N ASN A 304 -1.24 -4.74 16.39
CA ASN A 304 -1.35 -4.22 17.76
C ASN A 304 -2.61 -3.37 18.00
N GLY A 305 -3.42 -3.15 16.95
CA GLY A 305 -4.68 -2.42 17.05
C GLY A 305 -4.52 -0.90 17.11
N SER A 306 -3.39 -0.33 16.73
CA SER A 306 -3.21 1.13 16.67
C SER A 306 -3.80 1.74 15.39
N THR A 307 -3.88 0.98 14.30
CA THR A 307 -4.53 1.41 13.04
C THR A 307 -5.78 0.59 12.71
N LEU A 308 -6.43 0.92 11.60
CA LEU A 308 -7.44 0.05 11.00
C LEU A 308 -6.76 -1.23 10.48
N ASN A 309 -7.56 -2.20 10.10
CA ASN A 309 -7.12 -3.40 9.38
C ASN A 309 -8.27 -3.96 8.53
N TYR A 310 -8.00 -5.01 7.76
CA TYR A 310 -8.97 -5.60 6.82
C TYR A 310 -10.29 -6.07 7.48
N THR A 311 -10.32 -6.31 8.80
CA THR A 311 -11.53 -6.78 9.51
C THR A 311 -12.56 -5.67 9.74
N TYR A 312 -12.20 -4.40 9.55
CA TYR A 312 -13.09 -3.24 9.74
C TYR A 312 -14.07 -3.02 8.57
N GLY A 313 -14.09 -3.92 7.58
CA GLY A 313 -15.07 -3.90 6.48
C GLY A 313 -15.06 -2.59 5.70
N ASN A 314 -16.23 -1.99 5.52
CA ASN A 314 -16.37 -0.72 4.78
C ASN A 314 -15.57 0.44 5.38
N THR A 315 -15.36 0.45 6.69
CA THR A 315 -14.58 1.49 7.38
C THR A 315 -13.14 1.49 6.87
N TYR A 316 -12.56 0.30 6.67
CA TYR A 316 -11.22 0.13 6.10
C TYR A 316 -11.15 0.56 4.63
N THR A 317 -12.14 0.15 3.83
CA THR A 317 -12.15 0.50 2.39
C THR A 317 -12.33 1.99 2.18
N LEU A 318 -13.24 2.65 2.91
CA LEU A 318 -13.46 4.09 2.78
C LEU A 318 -12.28 4.92 3.28
N ALA A 319 -11.54 4.44 4.29
CA ALA A 319 -10.30 5.09 4.71
C ALA A 319 -9.24 5.06 3.60
N ASN A 320 -9.11 3.93 2.87
CA ASN A 320 -8.23 3.83 1.71
C ASN A 320 -8.71 4.70 0.53
N VAL A 321 -10.02 4.78 0.29
CA VAL A 321 -10.60 5.68 -0.72
C VAL A 321 -10.25 7.14 -0.39
N TYR A 322 -10.40 7.56 0.87
CA TYR A 322 -10.01 8.90 1.30
C TYR A 322 -8.51 9.14 1.14
N LEU A 323 -7.66 8.21 1.61
CA LEU A 323 -6.20 8.28 1.47
C LEU A 323 -5.79 8.52 0.01
N LEU A 324 -6.34 7.74 -0.92
CA LEU A 324 -6.01 7.84 -2.35
C LEU A 324 -6.64 9.07 -3.03
N ALA A 325 -7.75 9.60 -2.50
CA ALA A 325 -8.38 10.80 -3.05
C ALA A 325 -7.74 12.11 -2.56
N TRP A 326 -7.13 12.11 -1.37
CA TRP A 326 -6.63 13.30 -0.71
C TRP A 326 -5.17 13.64 -1.11
N PRO A 327 -4.82 14.92 -1.39
CA PRO A 327 -3.48 15.29 -1.86
C PRO A 327 -2.47 15.52 -0.72
N TYR A 328 -2.22 14.50 0.10
CA TYR A 328 -1.24 14.58 1.17
C TYR A 328 -0.33 13.35 1.22
N GLY A 329 0.96 13.58 1.07
CA GLY A 329 1.97 12.53 1.05
C GLY A 329 1.91 11.66 -0.21
N SER A 330 2.81 10.67 -0.24
CA SER A 330 2.77 9.53 -1.16
C SER A 330 1.97 8.39 -0.52
N PRO A 331 0.86 7.91 -1.11
CA PRO A 331 0.03 6.88 -0.50
C PRO A 331 0.66 5.49 -0.61
N ASN A 332 0.66 4.75 0.49
CA ASN A 332 1.06 3.35 0.58
C ASN A 332 -0.15 2.49 0.98
N VAL A 333 -0.57 1.62 0.07
CA VAL A 333 -1.62 0.63 0.29
C VAL A 333 -0.97 -0.64 0.81
N TYR A 334 -1.26 -0.98 2.06
CA TYR A 334 -0.77 -2.20 2.67
C TYR A 334 -1.64 -3.41 2.28
N SER A 335 -0.99 -4.52 1.95
CA SER A 335 -1.64 -5.77 1.58
C SER A 335 -0.99 -6.94 2.31
N GLY A 336 -1.73 -7.53 3.23
CA GLY A 336 -1.28 -8.60 4.11
C GLY A 336 -2.14 -9.86 4.01
N TYR A 337 -2.25 -10.55 5.15
CA TYR A 337 -2.89 -11.86 5.29
C TYR A 337 -3.62 -11.98 6.63
N GLU A 338 -4.48 -12.98 6.75
CA GLU A 338 -5.17 -13.32 8.00
C GLU A 338 -4.16 -13.74 9.07
N PHE A 339 -4.30 -13.18 10.27
CA PHE A 339 -3.45 -13.50 11.40
C PHE A 339 -4.27 -13.90 12.64
N SER A 340 -3.77 -14.89 13.38
CA SER A 340 -4.35 -15.35 14.65
C SER A 340 -3.90 -14.53 15.86
N ASP A 341 -2.72 -13.92 15.74
CA ASP A 341 -2.02 -13.19 16.78
C ASP A 341 -1.01 -12.23 16.13
N THR A 342 -0.33 -11.43 16.96
CA THR A 342 0.59 -10.39 16.51
C THR A 342 1.79 -10.92 15.74
N ASP A 343 2.18 -12.17 15.95
CA ASP A 343 3.44 -12.74 15.46
C ASP A 343 3.22 -13.72 14.29
N ALA A 344 1.96 -13.99 13.95
CA ALA A 344 1.58 -14.97 12.94
C ALA A 344 2.31 -14.72 11.60
N GLY A 345 3.07 -15.73 11.17
CA GLY A 345 3.79 -15.73 9.90
C GLY A 345 2.90 -15.86 8.67
N PRO A 346 3.46 -15.66 7.46
CA PRO A 346 2.72 -15.73 6.22
C PRO A 346 2.20 -17.16 5.94
N PRO A 347 0.98 -17.28 5.40
CA PRO A 347 0.50 -18.55 4.87
C PRO A 347 1.42 -19.09 3.78
N ASN A 348 1.59 -20.42 3.72
CA ASN A 348 2.33 -21.12 2.66
C ASN A 348 3.75 -20.54 2.40
N GLY A 349 4.42 -20.05 3.45
CA GLY A 349 5.76 -19.46 3.33
C GLY A 349 5.84 -18.23 2.42
N GLY A 350 4.73 -17.50 2.24
CA GLY A 350 4.66 -16.33 1.36
C GLY A 350 4.12 -16.62 -0.04
N THR A 351 3.83 -17.88 -0.37
CA THR A 351 3.25 -18.21 -1.69
C THR A 351 1.78 -17.82 -1.75
N VAL A 352 1.44 -16.96 -2.71
CA VAL A 352 0.06 -16.54 -2.99
C VAL A 352 -0.45 -17.25 -4.25
N ASN A 353 -1.30 -18.26 -4.07
CA ASN A 353 -1.92 -18.99 -5.19
C ASN A 353 -3.08 -18.19 -5.81
N ALA A 354 -3.88 -17.56 -4.95
CA ALA A 354 -5.01 -16.72 -5.32
C ALA A 354 -5.37 -15.77 -4.19
N CYS A 355 -5.86 -14.59 -4.55
CA CYS A 355 -6.41 -13.65 -3.59
C CYS A 355 -7.66 -14.19 -2.91
N TYR A 356 -7.86 -13.81 -1.64
CA TYR A 356 -8.96 -14.27 -0.77
C TYR A 356 -8.96 -15.77 -0.48
N SER A 357 -7.87 -16.45 -0.80
CA SER A 357 -7.66 -17.88 -0.57
C SER A 357 -6.44 -18.06 0.32
N ASP A 358 -6.39 -19.19 1.03
CA ASP A 358 -5.25 -19.57 1.87
C ASP A 358 -4.82 -18.49 2.89
N GLY A 359 -5.75 -17.64 3.35
CA GLY A 359 -5.48 -16.54 4.28
C GLY A 359 -4.99 -15.23 3.64
N TRP A 360 -4.71 -15.18 2.35
CA TRP A 360 -4.27 -13.94 1.68
C TRP A 360 -5.41 -12.97 1.45
N LYS A 361 -5.23 -11.69 1.82
CA LYS A 361 -6.28 -10.67 1.71
C LYS A 361 -6.22 -9.83 0.44
N CYS A 362 -5.02 -9.57 -0.08
CA CYS A 362 -4.83 -8.81 -1.31
C CYS A 362 -5.55 -7.44 -1.32
N GLN A 363 -5.48 -6.67 -0.25
CA GLN A 363 -6.18 -5.37 -0.13
C GLN A 363 -5.92 -4.45 -1.33
N HIS A 364 -4.70 -4.47 -1.87
CA HIS A 364 -4.33 -3.72 -3.08
C HIS A 364 -5.22 -3.99 -4.30
N ALA A 365 -5.80 -5.19 -4.40
CA ALA A 365 -6.64 -5.64 -5.51
C ALA A 365 -8.14 -5.47 -5.24
N TRP A 366 -8.53 -4.96 -4.08
CA TRP A 366 -9.94 -4.77 -3.76
C TRP A 366 -10.51 -3.70 -4.69
N PRO A 367 -11.66 -3.91 -5.36
CA PRO A 367 -12.15 -3.00 -6.39
C PRO A 367 -12.23 -1.53 -5.95
N GLN A 368 -12.64 -1.30 -4.70
CA GLN A 368 -12.76 0.03 -4.09
C GLN A 368 -11.40 0.74 -3.96
N ILE A 369 -10.33 -0.02 -3.72
CA ILE A 369 -8.96 0.49 -3.55
C ILE A 369 -8.28 0.60 -4.91
N ALA A 370 -8.31 -0.47 -5.71
CA ALA A 370 -7.72 -0.52 -7.06
C ALA A 370 -8.27 0.58 -7.98
N GLY A 371 -9.60 0.80 -7.97
CA GLY A 371 -10.23 1.87 -8.75
C GLY A 371 -9.74 3.27 -8.38
N MET A 372 -9.32 3.46 -7.13
CA MET A 372 -8.80 4.75 -6.63
C MET A 372 -7.34 5.01 -6.99
N VAL A 373 -6.58 4.00 -7.39
CA VAL A 373 -5.21 4.18 -7.89
C VAL A 373 -5.23 4.95 -9.21
N GLY A 374 -6.10 4.54 -10.14
CA GLY A 374 -6.34 5.28 -11.37
C GLY A 374 -6.85 6.71 -11.13
N PHE A 375 -7.76 6.88 -10.16
CA PHE A 375 -8.23 8.21 -9.73
C PHE A 375 -7.06 9.07 -9.25
N HIS A 376 -6.23 8.56 -8.32
CA HIS A 376 -5.08 9.28 -7.75
C HIS A 376 -4.16 9.82 -8.84
N ASN A 377 -3.77 8.93 -9.76
CA ASN A 377 -2.92 9.26 -10.90
C ASN A 377 -3.54 10.34 -11.80
N ALA A 378 -4.83 10.22 -12.11
CA ALA A 378 -5.51 11.17 -12.98
C ALA A 378 -5.59 12.57 -12.36
N VAL A 379 -5.84 12.64 -11.06
CA VAL A 379 -6.05 13.91 -10.34
C VAL A 379 -4.77 14.54 -9.79
N ALA A 380 -3.61 13.90 -9.98
CA ALA A 380 -2.32 14.39 -9.53
C ALA A 380 -2.08 15.87 -9.90
N GLY A 381 -1.48 16.61 -8.95
CA GLY A 381 -1.17 18.04 -9.06
C GLY A 381 -2.36 18.99 -8.91
N THR A 382 -3.56 18.51 -8.57
CA THR A 382 -4.74 19.37 -8.34
C THR A 382 -5.01 19.61 -6.86
N ALA A 383 -5.51 20.81 -6.53
CA ALA A 383 -5.99 21.14 -5.20
C ALA A 383 -7.37 20.53 -4.93
N VAL A 384 -7.73 20.45 -3.65
CA VAL A 384 -9.10 20.17 -3.20
C VAL A 384 -9.99 21.36 -3.53
N THR A 385 -11.17 21.10 -4.08
CA THR A 385 -12.18 22.09 -4.50
C THR A 385 -13.56 21.60 -4.10
N ASN A 386 -14.55 22.49 -4.02
CA ASN A 386 -15.96 22.12 -3.81
C ASN A 386 -16.18 21.16 -2.63
N TRP A 387 -15.51 21.41 -1.50
CA TRP A 387 -15.74 20.62 -0.29
C TRP A 387 -17.20 20.73 0.15
N TRP A 388 -17.81 19.59 0.43
CA TRP A 388 -19.13 19.45 1.01
C TRP A 388 -19.06 18.41 2.12
N ASP A 389 -19.77 18.66 3.22
CA ASP A 389 -20.01 17.70 4.27
C ASP A 389 -21.40 17.93 4.88
N ASN A 390 -21.91 16.92 5.57
CA ASN A 390 -23.17 16.99 6.32
C ASN A 390 -22.98 17.34 7.80
N GLY A 391 -21.79 17.80 8.22
CA GLY A 391 -21.40 17.98 9.62
C GLY A 391 -21.15 16.68 10.39
N ASN A 392 -21.08 15.54 9.69
CA ASN A 392 -20.94 14.20 10.26
C ASN A 392 -20.08 13.28 9.35
N ASN A 393 -20.61 12.13 8.90
CA ASN A 393 -19.88 11.05 8.24
C ASN A 393 -20.16 10.94 6.74
N ALA A 394 -20.74 11.98 6.13
CA ALA A 394 -20.77 12.11 4.68
C ALA A 394 -19.98 13.33 4.22
N ILE A 395 -19.00 13.10 3.33
CA ILE A 395 -18.14 14.13 2.75
C ILE A 395 -18.06 13.97 1.24
N ALA A 396 -17.78 15.06 0.54
CA ALA A 396 -17.49 15.05 -0.88
C ALA A 396 -16.58 16.21 -1.26
N PHE A 397 -15.73 16.01 -2.25
CA PHE A 397 -14.86 17.07 -2.76
C PHE A 397 -14.36 16.79 -4.17
N GLY A 398 -14.08 17.86 -4.90
CA GLY A 398 -13.42 17.84 -6.19
C GLY A 398 -11.90 17.90 -6.06
N ARG A 399 -11.22 17.33 -7.05
CA ARG A 399 -9.78 17.44 -7.28
C ARG A 399 -9.55 18.21 -8.59
N GLY A 400 -9.65 19.53 -8.47
CA GLY A 400 -9.71 20.46 -9.59
C GLY A 400 -10.78 20.06 -10.62
N SER A 401 -10.50 20.29 -11.90
CA SER A 401 -11.36 19.86 -13.02
C SER A 401 -11.11 18.41 -13.46
N LYS A 402 -10.38 17.63 -12.67
CA LYS A 402 -9.92 16.28 -13.07
C LYS A 402 -10.66 15.15 -12.36
N GLY A 403 -11.17 15.36 -11.15
CA GLY A 403 -11.91 14.32 -10.45
C GLY A 403 -12.81 14.85 -9.34
N TYR A 404 -13.65 13.96 -8.83
CA TYR A 404 -14.57 14.22 -7.74
C TYR A 404 -14.83 12.94 -6.96
N VAL A 405 -14.87 13.01 -5.63
CA VAL A 405 -15.17 11.88 -4.76
C VAL A 405 -16.29 12.26 -3.78
N ALA A 406 -17.18 11.31 -3.49
CA ALA A 406 -18.15 11.37 -2.41
C ALA A 406 -18.03 10.10 -1.57
N ILE A 407 -17.98 10.24 -0.25
CA ILE A 407 -17.80 9.16 0.72
C ILE A 407 -18.95 9.27 1.71
N ASN A 408 -19.66 8.17 1.93
CA ASN A 408 -20.75 8.07 2.89
C ASN A 408 -20.49 6.95 3.90
N HIS A 409 -20.08 7.32 5.11
CA HIS A 409 -19.92 6.41 6.24
C HIS A 409 -21.12 6.50 7.22
N GLU A 410 -22.25 7.10 6.79
CA GLU A 410 -23.50 7.04 7.53
C GLU A 410 -24.14 5.65 7.47
N SER A 411 -25.10 5.40 8.37
CA SER A 411 -25.88 4.15 8.40
C SER A 411 -26.93 4.03 7.29
N GLY A 412 -27.22 5.12 6.58
CA GLY A 412 -28.19 5.19 5.49
C GLY A 412 -27.60 5.81 4.22
N ALA A 413 -28.24 5.53 3.09
CA ALA A 413 -27.86 6.16 1.83
C ALA A 413 -28.14 7.66 1.85
N ILE A 414 -27.30 8.43 1.15
CA ILE A 414 -27.52 9.87 0.93
C ILE A 414 -27.75 10.12 -0.56
N THR A 415 -28.71 10.99 -0.89
CA THR A 415 -28.87 11.52 -2.25
C THR A 415 -28.61 13.01 -2.23
N GLN A 416 -27.62 13.46 -2.98
CA GLN A 416 -27.17 14.85 -2.96
C GLN A 416 -26.80 15.33 -4.36
N THR A 417 -27.12 16.60 -4.65
CA THR A 417 -26.59 17.32 -5.81
C THR A 417 -25.32 18.06 -5.40
N PHE A 418 -24.21 17.63 -5.97
CA PHE A 418 -22.87 18.15 -5.68
C PHE A 418 -22.48 19.22 -6.69
N ALA A 419 -21.83 20.29 -6.22
CA ALA A 419 -21.12 21.22 -7.08
C ALA A 419 -19.74 20.64 -7.44
N THR A 420 -19.33 20.75 -8.69
CA THR A 420 -18.06 20.18 -9.17
C THR A 420 -17.41 21.09 -10.21
N SER A 421 -16.09 20.99 -10.30
CA SER A 421 -15.30 21.66 -11.34
C SER A 421 -15.03 20.73 -12.54
N LEU A 422 -15.53 19.48 -12.51
CA LEU A 422 -15.52 18.59 -13.67
C LEU A 422 -16.26 19.27 -14.84
N PRO A 423 -15.70 19.24 -16.06
CA PRO A 423 -16.42 19.69 -17.25
C PRO A 423 -17.73 18.93 -17.43
N ALA A 424 -18.72 19.56 -18.08
CA ALA A 424 -19.96 18.89 -18.43
C ALA A 424 -19.68 17.63 -19.26
N GLY A 425 -20.34 16.53 -18.94
CA GLY A 425 -20.10 15.24 -19.59
C GLY A 425 -20.52 14.06 -18.73
N THR A 426 -20.31 12.86 -19.26
CA THR A 426 -20.59 11.60 -18.57
C THR A 426 -19.29 11.05 -17.99
N TYR A 427 -19.32 10.70 -16.71
CA TYR A 427 -18.18 10.16 -15.97
C TYR A 427 -18.54 8.80 -15.41
N CYS A 428 -17.55 7.92 -15.36
CA CYS A 428 -17.70 6.58 -14.82
C CYS A 428 -17.24 6.54 -13.37
N ASP A 429 -18.04 5.85 -12.56
CA ASP A 429 -17.75 5.60 -11.17
C ASP A 429 -16.74 4.46 -11.05
N VAL A 430 -15.59 4.76 -10.47
CA VAL A 430 -14.54 3.75 -10.27
C VAL A 430 -14.69 2.98 -8.95
N GLN A 431 -15.71 3.29 -8.15
CA GLN A 431 -16.12 2.49 -7.00
C GLN A 431 -17.08 1.35 -7.41
N HIS A 432 -17.79 1.53 -8.52
CA HIS A 432 -18.84 0.61 -8.98
C HIS A 432 -18.71 0.34 -10.47
N ALA A 433 -18.41 -0.90 -10.85
CA ALA A 433 -18.15 -1.32 -12.23
C ALA A 433 -19.23 -0.86 -13.25
N GLY A 434 -19.01 0.30 -13.87
CA GLY A 434 -19.81 0.82 -14.99
C GLY A 434 -20.98 1.75 -14.61
N ALA A 435 -21.18 2.11 -13.34
CA ALA A 435 -22.13 3.17 -13.01
C ALA A 435 -21.64 4.51 -13.60
N THR A 436 -22.56 5.32 -14.12
CA THR A 436 -22.20 6.60 -14.74
C THR A 436 -22.99 7.76 -14.15
N TYR A 437 -22.35 8.91 -14.11
CA TYR A 437 -22.91 10.16 -13.62
C TYR A 437 -22.75 11.25 -14.67
N SER A 438 -23.82 12.00 -14.91
CA SER A 438 -23.81 13.15 -15.81
C SER A 438 -23.54 14.43 -15.03
N VAL A 439 -22.47 15.13 -15.39
CA VAL A 439 -22.18 16.48 -14.94
C VAL A 439 -22.84 17.46 -15.91
N GLY A 440 -23.72 18.31 -15.40
CA GLY A 440 -24.42 19.35 -16.16
C GLY A 440 -23.49 20.52 -16.52
N SER A 441 -23.92 21.33 -17.49
CA SER A 441 -23.24 22.58 -17.86
C SER A 441 -23.23 23.64 -16.75
N ASP A 442 -24.05 23.45 -15.71
CA ASP A 442 -24.08 24.24 -14.49
C ASP A 442 -23.03 23.79 -13.44
N GLY A 443 -22.20 22.80 -13.77
CA GLY A 443 -21.15 22.29 -12.87
C GLY A 443 -21.72 21.48 -11.72
N ARG A 444 -22.81 20.74 -11.95
CA ARG A 444 -23.46 19.91 -10.92
C ARG A 444 -23.71 18.49 -11.40
N PHE A 445 -23.71 17.55 -10.47
CA PHE A 445 -24.23 16.20 -10.68
C PHE A 445 -24.95 15.70 -9.42
N THR A 446 -25.90 14.80 -9.58
CA THR A 446 -26.61 14.17 -8.46
C THR A 446 -26.16 12.72 -8.33
N ALA A 447 -25.86 12.30 -7.11
CA ALA A 447 -25.55 10.90 -6.82
C ALA A 447 -26.29 10.43 -5.57
N THR A 448 -26.63 9.14 -5.58
CA THR A 448 -27.03 8.40 -4.38
C THR A 448 -25.85 7.54 -3.95
N VAL A 449 -25.28 7.83 -2.78
CA VAL A 449 -24.17 7.06 -2.22
C VAL A 449 -24.73 6.15 -1.14
N GLY A 450 -24.49 4.84 -1.25
CA GLY A 450 -24.97 3.85 -0.29
C GLY A 450 -24.42 4.08 1.12
N ALA A 451 -24.99 3.41 2.12
CA ALA A 451 -24.44 3.42 3.48
C ALA A 451 -23.10 2.68 3.50
N GLY A 452 -22.04 3.32 4.01
CA GLY A 452 -20.71 2.74 4.04
C GLY A 452 -20.09 2.55 2.65
N ASP A 453 -20.30 3.51 1.75
CA ASP A 453 -19.99 3.42 0.34
C ASP A 453 -19.39 4.73 -0.20
N ALA A 454 -18.87 4.70 -1.44
CA ALA A 454 -18.29 5.86 -2.10
C ALA A 454 -18.63 5.91 -3.58
N VAL A 455 -18.56 7.12 -4.16
CA VAL A 455 -18.59 7.36 -5.61
C VAL A 455 -17.34 8.16 -5.95
N ALA A 456 -16.60 7.74 -6.98
CA ALA A 456 -15.42 8.45 -7.43
C ALA A 456 -15.40 8.56 -8.95
N LEU A 457 -15.25 9.80 -9.44
CA LEU A 457 -15.31 10.17 -10.85
C LEU A 457 -14.02 10.86 -11.24
N TYR A 458 -13.43 10.52 -12.39
CA TYR A 458 -12.34 11.32 -12.94
C TYR A 458 -12.37 11.37 -14.47
N ALA A 459 -11.77 12.43 -15.02
CA ALA A 459 -11.70 12.65 -16.45
C ALA A 459 -10.85 11.56 -17.12
N GLY A 460 -11.43 10.88 -18.11
CA GLY A 460 -10.78 9.77 -18.78
C GLY A 460 -10.82 8.44 -18.02
N ALA A 461 -11.60 8.34 -16.94
CA ALA A 461 -11.84 7.08 -16.26
C ALA A 461 -12.39 6.04 -17.25
N PRO A 462 -11.82 4.82 -17.28
CA PRO A 462 -12.38 3.76 -18.09
C PRO A 462 -13.72 3.38 -17.49
N CYS A 463 -14.79 3.68 -18.22
CA CYS A 463 -16.04 2.96 -18.05
C CYS A 463 -15.71 1.51 -18.42
N SER A 464 -15.64 0.60 -17.45
CA SER A 464 -15.53 -0.81 -17.81
C SER A 464 -16.74 -1.14 -18.72
N GLY A 465 -16.59 -1.49 -20.00
CA GLY A 465 -15.39 -1.85 -20.77
C GLY A 465 -14.99 -0.92 -21.93
N THR A 466 -13.93 -0.15 -21.73
CA THR A 466 -13.00 0.26 -22.80
C THR A 466 -11.56 0.11 -22.32
N SER A 467 -11.08 -1.13 -22.32
CA SER A 467 -9.72 -1.35 -22.81
C SER A 467 -9.69 -0.83 -24.24
N SER A 468 -8.79 0.09 -24.53
CA SER A 468 -8.57 0.61 -25.87
C SER A 468 -8.07 -0.50 -26.80
N SER A 469 -9.01 -1.24 -27.40
CA SER A 469 -8.85 -1.93 -28.67
C SER A 469 -10.15 -1.76 -29.43
N GLY A 470 -10.12 -0.93 -30.47
CA GLY A 470 -11.28 -0.64 -31.29
C GLY A 470 -11.89 -1.91 -31.88
N GLY A 471 -13.19 -2.08 -31.68
CA GLY A 471 -13.98 -3.15 -32.28
C GLY A 471 -15.42 -3.05 -31.82
N THR A 472 -16.30 -2.57 -32.68
CA THR A 472 -17.75 -2.73 -32.54
C THR A 472 -18.06 -4.23 -32.51
N GLY A 473 -18.36 -4.77 -31.33
CA GLY A 473 -18.55 -6.21 -31.13
C GLY A 473 -19.92 -6.51 -30.53
N THR A 474 -20.68 -7.32 -31.25
CA THR A 474 -21.81 -8.12 -30.78
C THR A 474 -21.58 -8.79 -29.41
N PRO A 475 -22.64 -9.12 -28.65
CA PRO A 475 -22.51 -9.83 -27.36
C PRO A 475 -21.63 -11.07 -27.48
N ASP A 476 -20.59 -11.16 -26.65
CA ASP A 476 -19.70 -12.31 -26.59
C ASP A 476 -20.42 -13.51 -25.97
N PRO A 477 -20.61 -14.64 -26.68
CA PRO A 477 -21.24 -15.84 -26.14
C PRO A 477 -20.42 -16.50 -25.01
N SER A 478 -19.19 -16.04 -24.74
CA SER A 478 -18.34 -16.50 -23.64
C SER A 478 -18.57 -15.76 -22.31
N ALA A 479 -19.37 -14.67 -22.32
CA ALA A 479 -19.67 -13.89 -21.13
C ALA A 479 -20.43 -14.69 -20.06
N GLY A 480 -20.03 -14.56 -18.79
CA GLY A 480 -20.73 -15.26 -17.70
C GLY A 480 -20.09 -15.16 -16.33
N ALA A 481 -20.45 -16.09 -15.45
CA ALA A 481 -19.88 -16.22 -14.12
C ALA A 481 -19.37 -17.65 -13.91
N SER A 482 -18.17 -17.77 -13.37
CA SER A 482 -17.56 -19.02 -12.90
C SER A 482 -17.70 -19.04 -11.38
N PHE A 483 -18.66 -19.81 -10.87
CA PHE A 483 -18.91 -19.98 -9.45
C PHE A 483 -18.01 -21.07 -8.90
N ALA A 484 -17.32 -20.77 -7.80
CA ALA A 484 -16.56 -21.72 -7.00
C ALA A 484 -16.91 -21.49 -5.53
N VAL A 485 -17.47 -22.49 -4.84
CA VAL A 485 -17.78 -22.39 -3.40
C VAL A 485 -17.12 -23.50 -2.61
N ASN A 486 -16.37 -23.15 -1.57
CA ASN A 486 -15.87 -24.10 -0.60
C ASN A 486 -17.01 -24.49 0.37
N ALA A 487 -17.48 -25.73 0.26
CA ALA A 487 -18.61 -26.25 1.03
C ALA A 487 -18.48 -27.76 1.29
N THR A 488 -18.31 -28.15 2.55
CA THR A 488 -18.31 -29.56 2.98
C THR A 488 -19.74 -30.11 3.01
N THR A 489 -19.95 -31.30 2.47
CA THR A 489 -21.26 -31.98 2.44
C THR A 489 -21.17 -33.40 3.02
N VAL A 490 -22.31 -33.98 3.40
CA VAL A 490 -22.42 -35.43 3.68
C VAL A 490 -22.95 -36.18 2.47
N VAL A 491 -22.79 -37.50 2.45
CA VAL A 491 -23.30 -38.36 1.36
C VAL A 491 -24.80 -38.09 1.13
N GLY A 492 -25.15 -37.84 -0.13
CA GLY A 492 -26.52 -37.50 -0.54
C GLY A 492 -26.81 -35.99 -0.63
N GLN A 493 -25.89 -35.12 -0.22
CA GLN A 493 -26.01 -33.67 -0.37
C GLN A 493 -25.21 -33.14 -1.57
N ASN A 494 -25.81 -32.20 -2.30
CA ASN A 494 -25.18 -31.52 -3.43
C ASN A 494 -25.37 -30.00 -3.33
N ILE A 495 -24.44 -29.23 -3.92
CA ILE A 495 -24.46 -27.77 -3.90
C ILE A 495 -24.94 -27.21 -5.25
N PHE A 496 -25.75 -26.15 -5.17
CA PHE A 496 -26.29 -25.43 -6.31
C PHE A 496 -26.13 -23.92 -6.08
N VAL A 497 -26.18 -23.13 -7.16
CA VAL A 497 -26.30 -21.66 -7.10
C VAL A 497 -27.67 -21.23 -7.62
N ALA A 498 -28.31 -20.32 -6.90
CA ALA A 498 -29.58 -19.69 -7.27
C ALA A 498 -29.44 -18.17 -7.20
N GLY A 499 -30.12 -17.45 -8.09
CA GLY A 499 -30.00 -16.00 -8.17
C GLY A 499 -31.15 -15.34 -8.93
N ASP A 500 -31.14 -14.01 -8.96
CA ASP A 500 -32.17 -13.19 -9.61
C ASP A 500 -32.18 -13.32 -11.14
N ALA A 501 -31.02 -13.53 -11.76
CA ALA A 501 -30.89 -13.75 -13.19
C ALA A 501 -31.62 -15.02 -13.64
N ALA A 502 -32.24 -14.98 -14.82
CA ALA A 502 -32.93 -16.13 -15.41
C ALA A 502 -32.00 -17.36 -15.56
N ALA A 503 -30.73 -17.13 -15.89
CA ALA A 503 -29.70 -18.17 -15.98
C ALA A 503 -29.35 -18.81 -14.62
N LEU A 504 -29.69 -18.16 -13.51
CA LEU A 504 -29.54 -18.65 -12.13
C LEU A 504 -30.88 -19.09 -11.52
N GLY A 505 -31.93 -19.23 -12.34
CA GLY A 505 -33.23 -19.73 -11.94
C GLY A 505 -34.22 -18.69 -11.44
N GLY A 506 -33.88 -17.39 -11.35
CA GLY A 506 -34.80 -16.35 -10.87
C GLY A 506 -35.32 -16.63 -9.46
N TRP A 507 -34.44 -17.08 -8.57
CA TRP A 507 -34.71 -17.56 -7.21
C TRP A 507 -35.60 -18.80 -7.08
N ASP A 508 -36.01 -19.43 -8.19
CA ASP A 508 -36.69 -20.73 -8.19
C ASP A 508 -35.67 -21.85 -7.92
N THR A 509 -35.70 -22.41 -6.71
CA THR A 509 -34.74 -23.44 -6.28
C THR A 509 -34.81 -24.71 -7.11
N SER A 510 -35.94 -25.00 -7.79
CA SER A 510 -36.05 -26.14 -8.69
C SER A 510 -35.21 -25.97 -9.96
N LYS A 511 -34.86 -24.73 -10.32
CA LYS A 511 -34.06 -24.34 -11.49
C LYS A 511 -32.64 -23.88 -11.15
N ALA A 512 -32.26 -23.98 -9.86
CA ALA A 512 -30.90 -23.64 -9.41
C ALA A 512 -29.85 -24.46 -10.18
N VAL A 513 -28.72 -23.82 -10.51
CA VAL A 513 -27.65 -24.44 -11.30
C VAL A 513 -26.85 -25.41 -10.43
N PRO A 514 -26.70 -26.69 -10.81
CA PRO A 514 -25.90 -27.65 -10.05
C PRO A 514 -24.41 -27.33 -10.18
N LEU A 515 -23.67 -27.41 -9.07
CA LEU A 515 -22.22 -27.31 -9.07
C LEU A 515 -21.58 -28.71 -9.07
N SER A 516 -20.46 -28.84 -9.77
CA SER A 516 -19.65 -30.06 -9.84
C SER A 516 -18.77 -30.19 -8.61
N SER A 517 -18.71 -31.39 -8.02
CA SER A 517 -17.82 -31.76 -6.92
C SER A 517 -16.45 -32.28 -7.37
N ALA A 518 -16.09 -32.13 -8.65
CA ALA A 518 -14.80 -32.62 -9.18
C ALA A 518 -13.56 -32.02 -8.48
N SER A 519 -13.71 -30.89 -7.77
CA SER A 519 -12.66 -30.25 -6.97
C SER A 519 -12.99 -30.22 -5.46
N TYR A 520 -13.77 -31.19 -4.97
CA TYR A 520 -14.23 -31.24 -3.57
C TYR A 520 -13.08 -31.00 -2.56
N PRO A 521 -13.25 -30.11 -1.55
CA PRO A 521 -14.51 -29.51 -1.07
C PRO A 521 -14.98 -28.26 -1.85
N VAL A 522 -14.30 -27.87 -2.92
CA VAL A 522 -14.74 -26.77 -3.79
C VAL A 522 -15.68 -27.30 -4.86
N TRP A 523 -16.89 -26.72 -4.88
CA TRP A 523 -17.91 -26.99 -5.88
C TRP A 523 -17.85 -25.93 -6.96
N LYS A 524 -17.94 -26.31 -8.24
CA LYS A 524 -17.77 -25.37 -9.37
C LYS A 524 -18.85 -25.45 -10.43
N ALA A 525 -19.26 -24.32 -10.98
CA ALA A 525 -20.09 -24.25 -12.18
C ALA A 525 -19.79 -22.98 -12.98
N ASP A 526 -19.77 -23.12 -14.31
CA ASP A 526 -19.75 -21.98 -15.21
C ASP A 526 -21.14 -21.73 -15.76
N VAL A 527 -21.60 -20.48 -15.69
CA VAL A 527 -22.92 -20.07 -16.16
C VAL A 527 -22.75 -18.93 -17.16
N THR A 528 -23.24 -19.12 -18.38
CA THR A 528 -23.33 -18.04 -19.36
C THR A 528 -24.43 -17.07 -18.92
N ILE A 529 -24.04 -15.81 -18.74
CA ILE A 529 -24.93 -14.73 -18.34
C ILE A 529 -24.56 -13.54 -19.24
N PRO A 530 -25.53 -12.74 -19.73
CA PRO A 530 -25.20 -11.64 -20.62
C PRO A 530 -24.19 -10.67 -19.99
N ALA A 531 -23.23 -10.24 -20.80
CA ALA A 531 -22.27 -9.20 -20.45
C ALA A 531 -22.95 -7.97 -19.81
N GLY A 532 -22.36 -7.44 -18.75
CA GLY A 532 -22.87 -6.27 -18.02
C GLY A 532 -24.08 -6.56 -17.11
N THR A 533 -24.54 -7.82 -17.00
CA THR A 533 -25.64 -8.16 -16.08
C THR A 533 -25.16 -8.10 -14.64
N ALA A 534 -25.74 -7.20 -13.85
CA ALA A 534 -25.66 -7.27 -12.39
C ALA A 534 -26.53 -8.43 -11.90
N ILE A 535 -25.96 -9.30 -11.07
CA ILE A 535 -26.61 -10.48 -10.51
C ILE A 535 -26.56 -10.44 -8.99
N GLN A 536 -27.64 -10.92 -8.38
CA GLN A 536 -27.68 -11.32 -6.98
C GLN A 536 -27.79 -12.85 -6.90
N TYR A 537 -27.04 -13.47 -6.00
CA TYR A 537 -27.03 -14.93 -5.89
C TYR A 537 -26.78 -15.42 -4.47
N LYS A 538 -27.11 -16.69 -4.25
CA LYS A 538 -26.75 -17.48 -3.07
C LYS A 538 -26.50 -18.93 -3.44
N TYR A 539 -25.71 -19.60 -2.63
CA TYR A 539 -25.58 -21.05 -2.66
C TYR A 539 -26.70 -21.73 -1.88
N ILE A 540 -27.16 -22.86 -2.41
CA ILE A 540 -28.10 -23.76 -1.74
C ILE A 540 -27.55 -25.18 -1.71
N ARG A 541 -27.97 -25.92 -0.70
CA ARG A 541 -27.66 -27.34 -0.51
C ARG A 541 -28.96 -28.12 -0.64
N LYS A 542 -28.95 -29.21 -1.41
CA LYS A 542 -30.08 -30.14 -1.51
C LYS A 542 -29.68 -31.53 -1.05
N ASP A 543 -30.51 -32.15 -0.23
CA ASP A 543 -30.35 -33.56 0.15
C ASP A 543 -31.09 -34.52 -0.79
N SER A 544 -30.98 -35.82 -0.54
CA SER A 544 -31.59 -36.88 -1.36
C SER A 544 -33.14 -36.90 -1.30
N SER A 545 -33.75 -36.22 -0.33
CA SER A 545 -35.21 -36.03 -0.25
C SER A 545 -35.68 -34.80 -1.03
N GLY A 546 -34.75 -33.96 -1.50
CA GLY A 546 -35.03 -32.69 -2.16
C GLY A 546 -35.18 -31.51 -1.20
N ALA A 547 -34.90 -31.68 0.10
CA ALA A 547 -34.94 -30.58 1.06
C ALA A 547 -33.83 -29.57 0.76
N VAL A 548 -34.16 -28.28 0.81
CA VAL A 548 -33.27 -27.17 0.44
C VAL A 548 -32.82 -26.41 1.68
N THR A 549 -31.51 -26.21 1.83
CA THR A 549 -30.90 -25.31 2.82
C THR A 549 -30.18 -24.19 2.09
N TRP A 550 -30.47 -22.93 2.41
CA TRP A 550 -29.75 -21.77 1.89
C TRP A 550 -28.54 -21.46 2.75
N GLU A 551 -27.50 -20.87 2.15
CA GLU A 551 -26.48 -20.18 2.93
C GLU A 551 -27.07 -18.98 3.69
N SER A 552 -26.49 -18.62 4.82
CA SER A 552 -26.94 -17.51 5.67
C SER A 552 -26.53 -16.13 5.14
N GLY A 553 -26.98 -15.07 5.81
CA GLY A 553 -26.63 -13.68 5.48
C GLY A 553 -27.40 -13.08 4.28
N ALA A 554 -26.97 -11.90 3.84
CA ALA A 554 -27.53 -11.21 2.67
C ALA A 554 -27.13 -11.90 1.36
N ASN A 555 -27.84 -11.57 0.27
CA ASN A 555 -27.49 -12.02 -1.07
C ASN A 555 -26.07 -11.55 -1.44
N ARG A 556 -25.32 -12.40 -2.14
CA ARG A 556 -24.09 -12.00 -2.80
C ARG A 556 -24.43 -11.22 -4.06
N THR A 557 -23.53 -10.34 -4.49
CA THR A 557 -23.73 -9.55 -5.71
C THR A 557 -22.48 -9.63 -6.58
N ALA A 558 -22.67 -9.62 -7.89
CA ALA A 558 -21.60 -9.62 -8.88
C ALA A 558 -22.09 -8.96 -10.17
N THR A 559 -21.17 -8.48 -11.02
CA THR A 559 -21.51 -7.99 -12.36
C THR A 559 -20.70 -8.77 -13.39
N VAL A 560 -21.39 -9.30 -14.39
CA VAL A 560 -20.78 -10.10 -15.46
C VAL A 560 -19.93 -9.19 -16.35
N PRO A 561 -18.67 -9.54 -16.65
CA PRO A 561 -17.78 -8.70 -17.45
C PRO A 561 -18.25 -8.65 -18.91
N VAL A 562 -17.74 -7.67 -19.65
CA VAL A 562 -18.07 -7.47 -21.06
C VAL A 562 -17.58 -8.59 -21.99
N SER A 563 -16.62 -9.40 -21.52
CA SER A 563 -16.07 -10.58 -22.18
C SER A 563 -15.55 -11.56 -21.13
N GLY A 564 -15.62 -12.87 -21.41
CA GLY A 564 -15.16 -13.90 -20.48
C GLY A 564 -16.03 -14.03 -19.21
N LYS A 565 -15.52 -14.71 -18.18
CA LYS A 565 -16.30 -14.99 -16.95
C LYS A 565 -15.73 -14.27 -15.74
N ILE A 566 -16.58 -13.67 -14.92
CA ILE A 566 -16.19 -13.28 -13.56
C ILE A 566 -15.99 -14.56 -12.73
N VAL A 567 -14.86 -14.67 -12.03
CA VAL A 567 -14.59 -15.81 -11.14
C VAL A 567 -15.01 -15.43 -9.73
N LEU A 568 -15.95 -16.18 -9.17
CA LEU A 568 -16.54 -15.98 -7.85
C LEU A 568 -16.06 -17.10 -6.93
N ASN A 569 -15.06 -16.82 -6.11
CA ASN A 569 -14.48 -17.77 -5.16
C ASN A 569 -15.05 -17.49 -3.76
N ASP A 570 -16.06 -18.26 -3.38
CA ASP A 570 -16.85 -18.06 -2.17
C ASP A 570 -16.60 -19.16 -1.13
N ALA A 571 -16.86 -18.85 0.14
CA ALA A 571 -17.00 -19.84 1.21
C ALA A 571 -18.46 -19.91 1.65
N TRP A 572 -18.98 -21.11 1.95
CA TRP A 572 -20.35 -21.30 2.42
C TRP A 572 -20.60 -20.51 3.71
N ARG A 573 -21.67 -19.69 3.75
CA ARG A 573 -22.11 -18.97 4.95
C ARG A 573 -23.08 -19.84 5.76
N ASN A 574 -22.71 -20.16 7.01
CA ASN A 574 -23.52 -20.99 7.91
C ASN A 574 -24.64 -20.22 8.60
#